data_AF-A0A060Z2I8-F1
#
_entry.id   AF-A0A060Z2I8-F1
#
_cell.length_a   1.000
_cell.length_b   1.000
_cell.length_c   1.000
_cell.angle_alpha   90.00
_cell.angle_beta   90.00
_cell.angle_gamma   90.00
#
_symmetry.space_group_name_H-M   'P 1'
#
loop_
_entity.id
_entity.type
_entity.pdbx_description
1 polymer ?
#
loop_
_entity_poly.entity_id
_entity_poly.type
_entity_poly.pdbx_seq_one_letter_code
_entity_poly.pdbx_strand_id
1 'polypeptide(L)' 'MSAFVKASAHALMDQPSVNGVIDDTTKEIVYRDYVDISVAVATPKGLVVPVIRNVETMNFADIEKTIQRSGREGS' A
#
# COMPACT_ATOMS: atom_id res chain seq x y z
N MET A 1 -2.25 8.18 -9.80
CA MET A 1 -1.21 7.61 -8.91
C MET A 1 -1.08 6.10 -9.04
N SER A 2 -2.11 5.43 -9.58
CA SER A 2 -2.17 3.98 -9.76
C SER A 2 -0.96 3.33 -10.45
N ALA A 3 -0.29 4.00 -11.40
CA ALA A 3 0.90 3.48 -12.07
C ALA A 3 2.05 3.17 -11.12
N PHE A 4 2.39 4.12 -10.24
CA PHE A 4 3.45 3.94 -9.25
C PHE A 4 3.09 2.89 -8.22
N VAL A 5 1.83 2.89 -7.75
CA VAL A 5 1.35 1.90 -6.77
C VAL A 5 1.42 0.48 -7.35
N LYS A 6 1.00 0.29 -8.61
CA LYS A 6 1.07 -1.02 -9.27
C LYS A 6 2.52 -1.44 -9.55
N ALA A 7 3.37 -0.54 -10.03
CA ALA A 7 4.78 -0.81 -10.27
C ALA A 7 5.51 -1.19 -8.97
N SER A 8 5.27 -0.45 -7.89
CA SER A 8 5.81 -0.79 -6.57
C SER A 8 5.33 -2.15 -6.08
N ALA A 9 4.06 -2.51 -6.31
CA ALA A 9 3.57 -3.84 -5.94
C ALA A 9 4.28 -4.96 -6.70
N HIS A 10 4.55 -4.78 -8.00
CA HIS A 10 5.36 -5.73 -8.76
C HIS A 10 6.79 -5.83 -8.22
N ALA A 11 7.44 -4.69 -7.96
CA ALA A 11 8.80 -4.68 -7.39
C ALA A 11 8.87 -5.35 -6.01
N LEU A 12 7.83 -5.20 -5.18
CA LEU A 12 7.75 -5.82 -3.85
C LEU A 12 7.51 -7.33 -3.92
N MET A 13 6.81 -7.81 -4.95
CA MET A 13 6.70 -9.26 -5.21
C MET A 13 8.04 -9.86 -5.67
N ASP A 14 8.79 -9.13 -6.51
CA ASP A 14 10.11 -9.58 -6.98
C ASP A 14 11.19 -9.47 -5.89
N GLN A 15 11.03 -8.55 -4.94
CA GLN A 15 11.91 -8.35 -3.80
C GLN A 15 11.14 -8.46 -2.45
N PRO A 16 10.80 -9.69 -2.00
CA PRO A 16 10.02 -9.91 -0.78
C PRO A 16 10.67 -9.36 0.49
N SER A 17 12.00 -9.22 0.50
CA SER A 17 12.76 -8.65 1.62
C SER A 17 12.35 -7.23 1.98
N VAL A 18 11.87 -6.45 1.01
CA VAL A 18 11.40 -5.07 1.24
C VAL A 18 9.96 -5.05 1.78
N ASN A 19 9.14 -6.06 1.47
CA ASN A 19 7.77 -6.21 1.99
C ASN A 19 7.71 -6.91 3.37
N GLY A 20 8.83 -7.47 3.81
CA GLY A 20 8.96 -8.13 5.11
C GLY A 20 8.96 -7.14 6.27
N VAL A 21 8.61 -7.62 7.47
CA VAL A 21 8.80 -6.88 8.73
C VAL A 21 9.74 -7.65 9.64
N ILE A 22 10.50 -6.95 10.47
CA ILE A 22 11.27 -7.56 11.54
C ILE A 22 10.35 -7.67 12.76
N ASP A 23 10.17 -8.88 13.28
CA ASP A 23 9.47 -9.10 14.54
C ASP A 23 10.41 -8.78 15.70
N ASP A 24 10.11 -7.72 16.46
CA ASP A 24 10.96 -7.28 17.58
C ASP A 24 11.02 -8.29 18.74
N THR A 25 10.05 -9.21 18.83
CA THR A 25 9.95 -10.21 19.90
C THR A 25 10.82 -11.42 19.60
N THR A 26 10.68 -11.98 18.39
CA THR A 26 11.42 -13.19 17.98
C THR A 26 12.74 -12.87 17.26
N LYS A 27 12.95 -11.60 16.87
CA LYS A 27 14.08 -11.12 16.04
C LYS A 27 14.16 -11.81 14.68
N GLU A 28 13.04 -12.27 14.16
CA GLU A 28 12.94 -12.94 12.86
C GLU A 28 12.32 -12.00 11.81
N ILE A 29 12.58 -12.29 10.53
CA ILE A 29 11.96 -11.58 9.42
C ILE A 29 10.68 -12.32 9.04
N VAL A 30 9.55 -11.62 9.10
CA VAL A 30 8.24 -12.11 8.67
C VAL A 30 7.96 -11.59 7.26
N TYR A 31 7.98 -12.51 6.29
CA TYR A 31 7.61 -12.24 4.91
C TYR A 31 6.09 -12.30 4.72
N ARG A 32 5.58 -11.56 3.73
CA ARG A 32 4.15 -11.50 3.40
C ARG A 32 3.95 -11.81 1.92
N ASP A 33 2.94 -12.61 1.64
CA ASP A 33 2.54 -13.01 0.28
C ASP A 33 1.55 -12.04 -0.38
N TYR A 34 1.26 -10.92 0.28
CA TYR A 34 0.36 -9.88 -0.18
C TYR A 34 1.04 -8.51 -0.09
N VAL A 35 0.62 -7.57 -0.92
CA VAL A 35 1.18 -6.22 -0.94
C VAL A 35 0.12 -5.19 -0.57
N ASP A 36 0.20 -4.71 0.67
CA ASP A 36 -0.59 -3.60 1.18
C ASP A 36 0.23 -2.30 1.11
N ILE A 37 -0.23 -1.32 0.33
CA ILE A 37 0.48 -0.04 0.15
C ILE A 37 -0.29 1.10 0.80
N SER A 38 0.38 1.78 1.73
CA SER A 38 -0.10 3.01 2.34
C SER A 38 0.20 4.21 1.45
N VAL A 39 -0.82 5.01 1.12
CA VAL A 39 -0.66 6.22 0.28
C VAL A 39 -0.99 7.45 1.11
N ALA A 40 -0.01 8.33 1.31
CA ALA A 40 -0.22 9.59 2.00
C ALA A 40 -1.02 10.57 1.14
N VAL A 41 -2.13 11.08 1.67
CA VAL A 41 -3.04 12.02 0.98
C VAL A 41 -3.25 13.24 1.86
N ALA A 42 -3.01 14.43 1.29
CA ALA A 42 -3.31 15.69 1.95
C ALA A 42 -4.80 16.03 1.79
N THR A 43 -5.49 16.29 2.91
CA THR A 43 -6.88 16.76 2.95
C THR A 43 -6.96 18.11 3.68
N PRO A 44 -8.08 18.85 3.56
CA PRO A 44 -8.25 20.12 4.29
C PRO A 44 -8.16 19.97 5.82
N LYS A 45 -8.42 18.78 6.37
CA LYS A 45 -8.35 18.46 7.80
C LYS A 45 -6.96 17.97 8.24
N GLY A 46 -6.04 17.71 7.32
CA GLY A 46 -4.69 17.26 7.62
C GLY A 46 -4.16 16.18 6.68
N LEU A 47 -3.15 15.43 7.15
CA LEU A 47 -2.60 14.30 6.42
C LEU A 47 -3.32 13.02 6.83
N VAL A 48 -3.84 12.27 5.85
CA VAL A 48 -4.38 10.92 6.07
C VAL A 48 -3.56 9.91 5.29
N VAL A 49 -3.41 8.71 5.85
CA VAL A 49 -2.63 7.63 5.23
C VAL A 49 -3.49 6.38 5.11
N PRO A 50 -4.38 6.31 4.11
CA PRO A 50 -5.14 5.09 3.83
C PRO A 50 -4.25 3.96 3.33
N VAL A 51 -4.67 2.74 3.67
CA VAL A 51 -4.06 1.49 3.22
C VAL A 51 -4.85 0.94 2.03
N ILE A 52 -4.18 0.75 0.90
CA ILE A 52 -4.71 0.03 -0.26
C ILE A 52 -4.27 -1.43 -0.11
N ARG A 53 -5.22 -2.33 0.08
CA ARG A 53 -4.94 -3.73 0.36
C ARG A 53 -4.87 -4.57 -0.90
N ASN A 54 -3.99 -5.58 -0.92
CA ASN A 54 -3.85 -6.57 -1.99
C ASN A 54 -3.62 -5.95 -3.38
N VAL A 55 -2.74 -4.95 -3.48
CA VAL A 55 -2.48 -4.18 -4.72
C VAL A 55 -2.02 -5.07 -5.87
N GLU A 56 -1.37 -6.19 -5.58
CA GLU A 56 -0.92 -7.18 -6.56
C GLU A 56 -2.06 -7.73 -7.42
N THR A 57 -3.26 -7.86 -6.85
CA THR A 57 -4.46 -8.37 -7.55
C THR A 57 -5.32 -7.29 -8.20
N MET A 58 -5.13 -6.02 -7.85
CA MET A 58 -5.97 -4.92 -8.34
C MET A 58 -5.56 -4.43 -9.73
N ASN A 59 -6.52 -3.97 -10.53
CA ASN A 59 -6.21 -3.22 -11.75
C ASN A 59 -5.99 -1.72 -11.46
N PHE A 60 -5.51 -0.96 -12.45
CA PHE A 60 -5.25 0.47 -12.29
C PHE A 60 -6.49 1.29 -11.89
N ALA A 61 -7.67 0.91 -12.39
CA ALA A 61 -8.92 1.63 -12.10
C ALA A 61 -9.35 1.40 -10.65
N ASP A 62 -9.19 0.19 -10.13
CA ASP A 62 -9.55 -0.16 -8.75
C ASP A 62 -8.63 0.53 -7.75
N ILE A 63 -7.33 0.63 -8.07
CA ILE A 63 -6.36 1.38 -7.26
C ILE A 63 -6.76 2.86 -7.20
N GLU A 64 -7.04 3.49 -8.35
CA GLU A 64 -7.38 4.91 -8.39
C GLU A 64 -8.72 5.22 -7.69
N LYS A 65 -9.73 4.34 -7.85
CA LYS A 65 -10.99 4.43 -7.10
C LYS A 65 -10.77 4.35 -5.59
N THR A 66 -9.88 3.47 -5.14
CA THR A 66 -9.59 3.30 -3.72
C THR A 66 -8.92 4.54 -3.14
N ILE A 67 -7.92 5.10 -3.83
CA ILE A 67 -7.26 6.35 -3.44
C ILE A 67 -8.28 7.50 -3.36
N GLN A 68 -9.13 7.64 -4.38
CA GLN A 68 -10.12 8.71 -4.43
C GLN A 68 -11.16 8.58 -3.32
N ARG A 69 -11.63 7.36 -3.02
CA ARG A 69 -12.55 7.10 -1.91
C ARG A 69 -11.92 7.50 -0.59
N SER A 70 -10.70 7.04 -0.32
CA SER A 70 -10.04 7.32 0.95
C SER A 70 -9.69 8.79 1.17
N GLY A 71 -9.37 9.53 0.09
CA GLY A 71 -9.18 10.99 0.17
C GLY A 71 -10.47 11.74 0.54
N ARG A 72 -11.65 11.24 0.13
CA ARG A 72 -12.96 11.83 0.49
C ARG A 72 -13.39 11.49 1.91
N GLU A 73 -13.13 10.27 2.36
CA GLU A 73 -13.45 9.81 3.73
C GLU A 73 -12.59 10.53 4.78
N GLY A 74 -11.37 10.93 4.43
CA GLY A 74 -10.48 11.75 5.27
C GLY A 74 -10.67 13.27 5.15
N SER A 75 -11.67 13.74 4.37
CA SER A 75 -12.00 15.17 4.18
C SER A 75 -13.05 15.68 5.17
#